data_AF-A0A8S1HLX8-F1
#
_entry.id   AF-A0A8S1HLX8-F1
#
_cell.length_a   1.000
_cell.length_b   1.000
_cell.length_c   1.000
_cell.angle_alpha   90.00
_cell.angle_beta   90.00
_cell.angle_gamma   90.00
#
_symmetry.space_group_name_H-M   'P 1'
#
loop_
_entity.id
_entity.type
_entity.pdbx_description
1 polymer ?
#
loop_
_entity_poly.entity_id
_entity_poly.type
_entity_poly.pdbx_seq_one_letter_code
_entity_poly.pdbx_strand_id
1 'polypeptide(L)'
;MQRRARPVTVTTPEAVKAVREKIRRTPERSMRKMAKEYEMSQGSMRTIVKDKLKMIPYRMQKGAFLNQKNKTFRMKKARKLLAGTKDGLHLTTLFTDEKIFTVEANKNGQNHPIIATNHQSACYR
;
A
#
# COMPACT_ATOMS: atom_id res chain seq x y z
N MET A 1 -44.99 -10.29 -8.43
CA MET A 1 -44.10 -11.48 -8.36
C MET A 1 -42.69 -11.06 -8.01
N GLN A 2 -42.20 -11.36 -6.81
CA GLN A 2 -40.78 -11.19 -6.48
C GLN A 2 -39.97 -12.25 -7.25
N ARG A 3 -39.12 -11.83 -8.20
CA ARG A 3 -38.22 -12.75 -8.90
C ARG A 3 -37.24 -13.34 -7.89
N ARG A 4 -37.23 -14.67 -7.72
CA ARG A 4 -36.21 -15.37 -6.93
C ARG A 4 -34.84 -15.14 -7.60
N ALA A 5 -33.95 -14.43 -6.91
CA ALA A 5 -32.58 -14.24 -7.37
C ALA A 5 -31.81 -15.56 -7.30
N ARG A 6 -30.84 -15.74 -8.20
CA ARG A 6 -29.92 -16.88 -8.17
C ARG A 6 -29.18 -16.90 -6.82
N PRO A 7 -29.19 -18.01 -6.07
CA PRO A 7 -28.48 -18.10 -4.81
C PRO A 7 -26.98 -17.94 -5.03
N VAL A 8 -26.33 -17.23 -4.11
CA VAL A 8 -24.87 -16.98 -4.15
C VAL A 8 -24.16 -18.24 -3.67
N THR A 9 -23.43 -18.90 -4.57
CA THR A 9 -22.74 -20.17 -4.29
C THR A 9 -21.29 -19.99 -3.85
N VAL A 10 -20.58 -18.98 -4.38
CA VAL A 10 -19.13 -18.83 -4.17
C VAL A 10 -18.79 -17.81 -3.09
N THR A 11 -19.47 -16.67 -3.04
CA THR A 11 -19.22 -15.62 -2.03
C THR A 11 -20.21 -15.76 -0.87
N THR A 12 -20.22 -16.93 -0.23
CA THR A 12 -21.07 -17.20 0.93
C THR A 12 -20.69 -16.31 2.12
N PRO A 13 -21.61 -16.06 3.07
CA PRO A 13 -21.30 -15.28 4.27
C PRO A 13 -20.10 -15.83 5.06
N GLU A 14 -19.96 -17.15 5.10
CA GLU A 14 -18.85 -17.85 5.74
C GLU A 14 -17.51 -17.54 5.05
N ALA A 15 -17.47 -17.62 3.71
CA ALA A 15 -16.28 -17.26 2.93
C ALA A 15 -15.90 -15.79 3.14
N VAL A 16 -16.89 -14.88 3.18
CA VAL A 16 -16.65 -13.46 3.46
C VAL A 16 -16.05 -13.26 4.86
N LYS A 17 -16.56 -13.98 5.87
CA LYS A 17 -16.03 -13.95 7.25
C LYS A 17 -14.61 -14.50 7.31
N ALA A 18 -14.33 -15.61 6.64
CA ALA A 18 -13.01 -16.22 6.60
C ALA A 18 -11.97 -15.29 5.95
N VAL A 19 -12.32 -14.67 4.82
CA VAL A 19 -11.45 -13.69 4.13
C VAL A 19 -11.20 -12.46 5.01
N ARG A 20 -12.24 -11.96 5.71
CA ARG A 20 -12.10 -10.85 6.66
C ARG A 20 -11.09 -11.17 7.77
N GLU A 21 -11.23 -12.32 8.42
CA GLU A 21 -10.32 -12.75 9.48
C GLU A 21 -8.90 -12.95 8.96
N LYS A 22 -8.75 -13.47 7.74
CA LYS A 22 -7.44 -13.61 7.09
C LYS A 22 -6.75 -12.27 6.88
N ILE A 23 -7.48 -11.27 6.35
CA ILE A 23 -6.97 -9.91 6.15
C ILE A 23 -6.62 -9.27 7.50
N ARG A 24 -7.45 -9.47 8.54
CA ARG A 24 -7.18 -8.97 9.89
C ARG A 24 -5.84 -9.51 10.45
N ARG A 25 -5.60 -10.81 10.28
CA ARG A 25 -4.34 -11.47 10.70
C ARG A 25 -3.16 -11.01 9.85
N THR A 26 -3.28 -11.03 8.53
CA THR A 26 -2.20 -10.71 7.59
C THR A 26 -2.72 -9.90 6.38
N PRO A 27 -2.75 -8.55 6.46
CA PRO A 27 -3.23 -7.66 5.42
C PRO A 27 -2.22 -7.44 4.30
N GLU A 28 -0.92 -7.71 4.53
CA GLU A 28 0.14 -7.67 3.51
C GLU A 28 0.05 -8.87 2.55
N ARG A 29 -1.05 -8.98 1.81
CA ARG A 29 -1.25 -10.06 0.85
C ARG A 29 -1.89 -9.58 -0.43
N SER A 30 -1.49 -10.23 -1.52
CA SER A 30 -2.17 -10.09 -2.80
C SER A 30 -3.47 -10.90 -2.78
N MET A 31 -4.56 -10.30 -3.28
CA MET A 31 -5.81 -11.03 -3.57
C MET A 31 -5.56 -12.25 -4.47
N ARG A 32 -4.52 -12.21 -5.32
CA ARG A 32 -4.14 -13.33 -6.18
C ARG A 32 -3.71 -14.56 -5.42
N LYS A 33 -2.81 -14.36 -4.44
CA LYS A 33 -2.35 -15.45 -3.56
C LYS A 33 -3.50 -15.97 -2.71
N MET A 34 -4.33 -15.06 -2.19
CA MET A 34 -5.49 -15.40 -1.39
C MET A 34 -6.51 -16.24 -2.17
N ALA A 35 -6.82 -15.86 -3.41
CA ALA A 35 -7.71 -16.64 -4.26
C ALA A 35 -7.21 -18.08 -4.49
N LYS A 36 -5.88 -18.27 -4.65
CA LYS A 36 -5.27 -19.60 -4.75
C LYS A 36 -5.37 -20.39 -3.44
N GLU A 37 -5.17 -19.74 -2.29
CA GLU A 37 -5.29 -20.37 -0.96
C GLU A 37 -6.73 -20.84 -0.65
N TYR A 38 -7.74 -20.12 -1.14
CA TYR A 38 -9.15 -20.42 -0.94
C TYR A 38 -9.79 -21.14 -2.14
N GLU A 39 -8.98 -21.61 -3.10
CA GLU A 39 -9.41 -22.34 -4.29
C GLU A 39 -10.57 -21.66 -5.05
N MET A 40 -10.54 -20.33 -5.12
CA MET A 40 -11.59 -19.52 -5.73
C MET A 40 -11.07 -18.69 -6.89
N SER A 41 -12.00 -18.25 -7.75
CA SER A 41 -11.65 -17.35 -8.85
C SER A 41 -11.14 -16.00 -8.32
N GLN A 42 -10.23 -15.39 -9.07
CA GLN A 42 -9.75 -14.03 -8.81
C GLN A 42 -10.88 -13.01 -8.74
N GLY A 43 -11.90 -13.18 -9.60
CA GLY A 43 -13.09 -12.33 -9.64
C GLY A 43 -13.87 -12.40 -8.34
N SER A 44 -14.15 -13.62 -7.86
CA SER A 44 -14.89 -13.84 -6.60
C SER A 44 -14.16 -13.25 -5.40
N MET A 45 -12.84 -13.46 -5.30
CA MET A 45 -12.02 -12.88 -4.23
C MET A 45 -12.07 -11.34 -4.28
N ARG A 46 -11.99 -10.76 -5.49
CA ARG A 46 -12.09 -9.29 -5.68
C ARG A 46 -13.46 -8.77 -5.26
N THR A 47 -14.55 -9.46 -5.59
CA THR A 47 -15.90 -9.09 -5.16
C THR A 47 -16.05 -9.15 -3.64
N ILE A 48 -15.49 -10.17 -2.99
CA ILE A 48 -15.49 -10.25 -1.52
C ILE A 48 -14.76 -9.05 -0.92
N VAL A 49 -13.52 -8.79 -1.36
CA VAL A 49 -12.69 -7.73 -0.77
C VAL A 49 -13.26 -6.34 -1.07
N LYS A 50 -13.56 -6.04 -2.35
CA LYS A 50 -13.97 -4.70 -2.77
C LYS A 50 -15.45 -4.42 -2.51
N ASP A 51 -16.33 -5.36 -2.82
CA ASP A 51 -17.77 -5.08 -2.82
C ASP A 51 -18.43 -5.45 -1.49
N LYS A 52 -18.03 -6.57 -0.86
CA LYS A 52 -18.59 -7.04 0.42
C LYS A 52 -17.87 -6.45 1.64
N LEU A 53 -16.53 -6.42 1.61
CA LEU A 53 -15.70 -5.92 2.73
C LEU A 53 -15.35 -4.44 2.59
N LYS A 54 -15.56 -3.83 1.43
CA LYS A 54 -15.25 -2.41 1.15
C LYS A 54 -13.78 -2.06 1.43
N MET A 55 -12.88 -2.99 1.14
CA MET A 55 -11.43 -2.81 1.28
C MET A 55 -10.76 -2.72 -0.09
N ILE A 56 -9.60 -2.05 -0.13
CA ILE A 56 -8.83 -1.82 -1.35
C ILE A 56 -7.35 -2.13 -1.06
N PRO A 57 -6.60 -2.69 -2.03
CA PRO A 57 -5.16 -2.83 -1.92
C PRO A 57 -4.45 -1.47 -2.00
N TYR A 58 -3.68 -1.13 -0.98
CA TYR A 58 -2.76 0.01 -0.95
C TYR A 58 -1.34 -0.45 -1.30
N ARG A 59 -0.67 0.29 -2.19
CA ARG A 59 0.73 0.05 -2.52
C ARG A 59 1.61 0.52 -1.37
N MET A 60 2.46 -0.36 -0.84
CA MET A 60 3.46 0.05 0.15
C MET A 60 4.49 0.97 -0.50
N GLN A 61 4.72 2.14 0.11
CA GLN A 61 5.78 3.06 -0.28
C GLN A 61 6.79 3.15 0.86
N LYS A 62 8.08 3.02 0.54
CA LYS A 62 9.14 3.28 1.50
C LYS A 62 9.26 4.79 1.65
N GLY A 63 9.12 5.28 2.88
CA GLY A 63 9.33 6.68 3.23
C GLY A 63 10.26 6.77 4.44
N ALA A 64 11.02 7.85 4.54
CA ALA A 64 11.77 8.13 5.76
C ALA A 64 10.79 8.54 6.87
N PHE A 65 10.92 7.94 8.05
CA PHE A 65 10.14 8.38 9.21
C PHE A 65 10.64 9.76 9.67
N LEU A 66 9.80 10.79 9.49
CA LEU A 66 10.18 12.17 9.80
C LEU A 66 9.72 12.57 11.19
N ASN A 67 10.65 12.61 12.14
CA ASN A 67 10.43 13.24 13.43
C ASN A 67 10.22 14.75 13.28
N GLN A 68 9.59 15.40 14.27
CA GLN A 68 9.33 16.84 14.21
C GLN A 68 10.62 17.65 14.04
N LYS A 69 11.70 17.25 14.71
CA LYS A 69 13.06 17.79 14.53
C LYS A 69 13.54 17.65 13.08
N ASN A 70 13.36 16.48 12.47
CA ASN A 70 13.78 16.25 11.08
C ASN A 70 12.97 17.12 10.10
N LYS A 71 11.67 17.31 10.36
CA LYS A 71 10.81 18.19 9.55
C LYS A 71 11.30 19.64 9.59
N THR A 72 11.61 20.17 10.77
CA THR A 72 12.10 21.56 10.91
C THR A 72 13.46 21.75 10.26
N PHE A 73 14.40 20.81 10.42
CA PHE A 73 15.70 20.87 9.75
C PHE A 73 15.57 20.78 8.22
N ARG A 74 14.75 19.87 7.70
CA ARG A 74 14.50 19.78 6.26
C ARG A 74 13.93 21.08 5.71
N MET A 75 12.96 21.70 6.40
CA MET A 75 12.38 22.96 5.97
C MET A 75 13.41 24.10 5.97
N LYS A 76 14.24 24.20 7.01
CA LYS A 76 15.32 25.21 7.08
C LYS A 76 16.33 25.01 5.94
N LYS A 77 16.77 23.77 5.69
CA LYS A 77 17.69 23.45 4.59
C LYS A 77 17.08 23.77 3.23
N ALA A 78 15.84 23.38 2.99
CA ALA A 78 15.13 23.65 1.73
C ALA A 78 15.00 25.16 1.45
N ARG A 79 14.68 25.98 2.46
CA ARG A 79 14.63 27.44 2.31
C ARG A 79 15.99 28.04 1.95
N LYS A 80 17.06 27.58 2.60
CA LYS A 80 18.44 28.02 2.30
C LYS A 80 18.86 27.64 0.88
N LEU A 81 18.59 26.39 0.47
CA LEU A 81 18.86 25.94 -0.89
C LEU A 81 18.11 26.78 -1.91
N LEU A 82 16.81 27.02 -1.69
CA LEU A 82 16.00 27.84 -2.59
C LEU A 82 16.49 29.29 -2.71
N ALA A 83 16.94 29.89 -1.61
CA ALA A 83 17.55 31.22 -1.65
C ALA A 83 18.85 31.20 -2.46
N GLY A 84 19.77 30.28 -2.17
CA GLY A 84 21.01 30.13 -2.92
C GLY A 84 20.80 29.81 -4.41
N THR A 85 19.72 29.12 -4.78
CA THR A 85 19.36 28.91 -6.19
C THR A 85 19.08 30.25 -6.89
N LYS A 86 18.37 31.19 -6.24
CA LYS A 86 18.11 32.53 -6.80
C LYS A 86 19.40 33.32 -7.01
N ASP A 87 20.37 33.11 -6.13
CA ASP A 87 21.68 33.77 -6.18
C ASP A 87 22.67 33.08 -7.15
N GLY A 88 22.22 32.07 -7.91
CA GLY A 88 23.03 31.37 -8.90
C GLY A 88 23.95 30.28 -8.35
N LEU A 89 23.90 29.99 -7.04
CA LEU A 89 24.78 29.02 -6.37
C LEU A 89 24.65 27.58 -6.92
N HIS A 90 23.50 27.26 -7.52
CA HIS A 90 23.24 25.97 -8.15
C HIS A 90 24.13 25.71 -9.38
N LEU A 91 24.68 26.76 -10.01
CA LEU A 91 25.60 26.65 -11.15
C LEU A 91 27.01 26.25 -10.72
N THR A 92 27.39 26.53 -9.48
CA THR A 92 28.73 26.24 -8.92
C THR A 92 28.73 25.10 -7.92
N THR A 93 27.56 24.60 -7.52
CA THR A 93 27.43 23.53 -6.51
C THR A 93 27.26 22.18 -7.18
N LEU A 94 28.22 21.27 -6.94
CA LEU A 94 28.11 19.87 -7.33
C LEU A 94 27.41 19.06 -6.22
N PHE A 95 26.31 18.38 -6.56
CA PHE A 95 25.63 17.46 -5.64
C PHE A 95 26.04 16.02 -5.95
N THR A 96 26.81 15.40 -5.06
CA THR A 96 27.24 13.99 -5.15
C THR A 96 26.60 13.16 -4.05
N ASP A 97 26.32 11.89 -4.34
CA ASP A 97 25.86 10.91 -3.36
C ASP A 97 26.40 9.52 -3.74
N GLU A 98 26.61 8.67 -2.75
CA GLU A 98 27.05 7.30 -2.94
C GLU A 98 25.83 6.38 -3.05
N LYS A 99 25.76 5.60 -4.14
CA LYS A 99 24.69 4.62 -4.33
C LYS A 99 25.19 3.21 -4.10
N ILE A 100 24.65 2.55 -3.07
CA ILE A 100 24.88 1.12 -2.84
C ILE A 100 23.93 0.33 -3.74
N PHE A 101 24.49 -0.51 -4.61
CA PHE A 101 23.76 -1.49 -5.41
C PHE A 101 23.83 -2.85 -4.72
N THR A 102 22.69 -3.36 -4.27
CA THR A 102 22.60 -4.69 -3.64
C THR A 102 22.25 -5.74 -4.67
N VAL A 103 22.89 -6.91 -4.61
CA VAL A 103 22.59 -8.06 -5.48
C VAL A 103 21.21 -8.66 -5.17
N GLU A 104 20.76 -8.57 -3.92
CA GLU A 104 19.47 -9.12 -3.49
C GLU A 104 18.27 -8.30 -3.98
N ALA A 105 17.21 -9.01 -4.36
CA ALA A 105 15.97 -8.41 -4.81
C ALA A 105 15.20 -7.76 -3.65
N ASN A 106 15.08 -6.44 -3.69
CA ASN A 106 14.23 -5.70 -2.77
C ASN A 106 12.75 -6.12 -2.90
N LYS A 107 12.02 -6.18 -1.78
CA LYS A 107 10.56 -6.41 -1.76
C LYS A 107 9.84 -5.37 -2.62
N ASN A 108 9.34 -5.76 -3.79
CA ASN A 108 8.58 -4.88 -4.68
C ASN A 108 7.21 -4.54 -4.03
N GLY A 109 7.01 -3.26 -3.72
CA GLY A 109 5.78 -2.75 -3.11
C GLY A 109 4.53 -2.91 -3.98
N GLN A 110 4.66 -3.10 -5.30
CA GLN A 110 3.53 -3.44 -6.18
C GLN A 110 3.02 -4.87 -5.97
N ASN A 111 3.93 -5.81 -5.69
CA ASN A 111 3.60 -7.23 -5.52
C ASN A 111 3.13 -7.57 -4.10
N HIS A 112 3.33 -6.65 -3.16
CA HIS A 112 2.97 -6.79 -1.76
C HIS A 112 2.12 -5.59 -1.31
N PRO A 113 0.83 -5.53 -1.72
CA PRO A 113 -0.07 -4.51 -1.22
C PRO A 113 -0.56 -4.83 0.20
N ILE A 114 -1.03 -3.80 0.90
CA ILE A 114 -1.79 -3.91 2.16
C ILE A 114 -3.27 -3.75 1.84
N ILE A 115 -4.10 -4.72 2.19
CA ILE A 115 -5.55 -4.61 2.04
C ILE A 115 -6.12 -3.90 3.27
N ALA A 116 -6.76 -2.76 3.07
CA ALA A 116 -7.32 -1.95 4.15
C ALA A 116 -8.58 -1.18 3.69
N THR A 117 -9.34 -0.65 4.64
CA THR A 117 -10.54 0.18 4.35
C THR A 117 -10.17 1.61 3.98
N ASN A 118 -9.17 2.18 4.66
CA ASN A 118 -8.71 3.54 4.43
C ASN A 118 -7.18 3.63 4.52
N HIS A 119 -6.61 4.75 4.05
CA HIS A 119 -5.16 4.95 4.08
C HIS A 119 -4.59 4.98 5.51
N GLN A 120 -5.35 5.48 6.49
CA GLN A 120 -4.91 5.54 7.87
C GLN A 120 -4.71 4.14 8.46
N SER A 121 -5.68 3.24 8.29
CA SER A 121 -5.59 1.83 8.72
C SER A 121 -4.51 1.05 7.96
N ALA A 122 -4.16 1.48 6.74
CA ALA A 122 -3.02 0.92 6.02
C ALA A 122 -1.66 1.38 6.58
N CYS A 123 -1.56 2.62 7.08
CA CYS A 123 -0.33 3.24 7.58
C CYS A 123 -0.08 2.98 9.08
N TYR A 124 -1.13 3.05 9.89
CA TYR A 124 -1.09 2.89 11.34
C TYR A 124 -1.64 1.50 11.68
N ARG A 125 -0.73 0.56 11.87
CA ARG A 125 -1.05 -0.81 12.26
C ARG A 125 -0.32 -1.19 13.53
#